data_AF-A0A953X7C6-F1
#
_entry.id   AF-A0A953X7C6-F1
#
_cell.length_a   1.000
_cell.length_b   1.000
_cell.length_c   1.000
_cell.angle_alpha   90.00
_cell.angle_beta   90.00
_cell.angle_gamma   90.00
#
_symmetry.space_group_name_H-M   'P 1'
#
loop_
_entity.id
_entity.type
_entity.pdbx_description
1 polymer ?
#
loop_
_entity_poly.entity_id
_entity_poly.type
_entity_poly.pdbx_seq_one_letter_code
_entity_poly.pdbx_strand_id
1 'polypeptide(L)'
;MTLLPRPPGGAPTLLETRSPLFRRPGQWRITNIIDGRALRVKLTAAALDNLGNPQAARKRALDLLHGAMFRGRMIAQERLQQGADGLDTARLLSAVQDEVISALYDFTTTHVHRARNPTEAERIAVMATGGYGRGVMA
;
A
#
# COMPACT_ATOMS: atom_id res chain seq x y z
N MET A 1 46.91 20.33 -55.19
CA MET A 1 45.67 20.64 -54.43
C MET A 1 44.54 19.86 -55.09
N THR A 2 43.72 19.14 -54.32
CA THR A 2 42.63 18.18 -54.69
C THR A 2 43.09 16.77 -55.11
N LEU A 3 42.50 15.63 -54.69
CA LEU A 3 41.48 15.24 -53.70
C LEU A 3 41.67 13.71 -53.52
N LEU A 4 42.00 13.21 -52.32
CA LEU A 4 41.99 11.76 -52.01
C LEU A 4 40.54 11.32 -51.75
N PRO A 5 40.08 10.15 -52.23
CA PRO A 5 38.73 9.68 -51.96
C PRO A 5 38.54 9.36 -50.47
N ARG A 6 37.40 9.78 -49.93
CA ARG A 6 36.97 9.53 -48.55
C ARG A 6 36.64 8.04 -48.38
N PRO A 7 37.07 7.36 -47.31
CA PRO A 7 36.65 5.98 -47.06
C PRO A 7 35.14 5.92 -46.77
N PRO A 8 34.44 4.83 -47.16
CA PRO A 8 33.02 4.68 -46.90
C PRO A 8 32.76 4.68 -45.39
N GLY A 9 31.72 5.43 -44.99
CA GLY A 9 31.33 5.65 -43.61
C GLY A 9 31.25 4.33 -42.84
N GLY A 10 31.98 4.28 -41.73
CA GLY A 10 31.89 3.18 -40.77
C GLY A 10 30.44 2.98 -40.34
N ALA A 11 30.06 1.71 -40.23
CA ALA A 11 28.78 1.31 -39.68
C ALA A 11 28.47 2.08 -38.39
N PRO A 12 27.20 2.41 -38.10
CA PRO A 12 26.84 3.09 -36.86
C PRO A 12 27.42 2.29 -35.71
N THR A 13 28.40 2.89 -35.03
CA THR A 13 29.06 2.26 -33.89
C THR A 13 27.99 2.11 -32.82
N LEU A 14 27.88 0.91 -32.24
CA LEU A 14 26.98 0.54 -31.14
C LEU A 14 27.34 1.27 -29.83
N LEU A 15 27.63 2.57 -29.89
CA LEU A 15 27.92 3.39 -28.74
C LEU A 15 26.62 4.04 -28.26
N GLU A 16 26.23 3.56 -27.09
CA GLU A 16 25.40 4.26 -26.11
C GLU A 16 23.91 4.34 -26.40
N THR A 17 23.28 3.21 -26.68
CA THR A 17 22.02 2.96 -25.99
C THR A 17 22.39 2.74 -24.52
N ARG A 18 22.55 3.83 -23.76
CA ARG A 18 22.56 3.76 -22.31
C ARG A 18 21.22 3.13 -21.92
N SER A 19 21.24 1.82 -21.67
CA SER A 19 20.14 1.14 -20.99
C SER A 19 19.74 2.06 -19.84
N PRO A 20 18.46 2.46 -19.71
CA PRO A 20 18.05 3.24 -18.57
C PRO A 20 18.48 2.42 -17.37
N LEU A 21 19.50 2.91 -16.64
CA LEU A 21 19.94 2.29 -15.40
C LEU A 21 18.66 2.07 -14.62
N PHE A 22 18.32 0.80 -14.34
CA PHE A 22 17.17 0.43 -13.51
C PHE A 22 17.35 1.18 -12.19
N ARG A 23 16.77 2.38 -12.10
CA ARG A 23 16.83 3.20 -10.89
C ARG A 23 15.88 2.51 -9.95
N ARG A 24 16.43 1.94 -8.88
CA ARG A 24 15.63 1.42 -7.78
C ARG A 24 14.59 2.47 -7.38
N PRO A 25 13.33 2.07 -7.15
CA PRO A 25 12.30 3.02 -6.76
C PRO A 25 12.69 3.72 -5.46
N GLY A 26 12.49 5.04 -5.40
CA GLY A 26 12.83 5.86 -4.23
C GLY A 26 12.00 5.51 -2.99
N GLN A 27 12.35 6.10 -1.84
CA GLN A 27 11.69 5.82 -0.56
C GLN A 27 10.17 6.04 -0.63
N TRP A 28 9.40 5.09 -0.10
CA TRP A 28 7.95 5.18 -0.02
C TRP A 28 7.49 5.84 1.28
N ARG A 29 6.27 6.40 1.25
CA ARG A 29 5.55 6.89 2.42
C ARG A 29 4.17 6.27 2.43
N ILE A 30 3.76 5.70 3.57
CA ILE A 30 2.50 4.97 3.66
C ILE A 30 1.30 5.84 3.28
N THR A 31 1.31 7.13 3.63
CA THR A 31 0.27 8.11 3.28
C THR A 31 0.04 8.26 1.77
N ASN A 32 1.06 7.99 0.94
CA ASN A 32 0.95 8.07 -0.52
C ASN A 32 0.37 6.79 -1.12
N ILE A 33 0.35 5.69 -0.35
CA ILE A 33 -0.12 4.36 -0.75
C ILE A 33 -1.55 4.18 -0.26
N ILE A 34 -1.76 4.43 1.04
CA ILE A 34 -3.04 4.37 1.73
C ILE A 34 -3.20 5.66 2.53
N ASP A 35 -4.21 6.44 2.17
CA ASP A 35 -4.69 7.52 3.01
C ASP A 35 -5.60 6.94 4.10
N GLY A 36 -5.01 6.68 5.27
CA GLY A 36 -5.71 6.14 6.42
C GLY A 36 -6.83 7.05 6.93
N ARG A 37 -6.70 8.37 6.80
CA ARG A 37 -7.76 9.31 7.21
C ARG A 37 -8.95 9.19 6.26
N ALA A 38 -8.71 9.24 4.96
CA ALA A 38 -9.77 9.09 3.96
C ALA A 38 -10.45 7.72 4.07
N LEU A 39 -9.71 6.66 4.40
CA LEU A 39 -10.28 5.33 4.63
C LEU A 39 -11.25 5.33 5.83
N ARG A 40 -10.85 5.90 6.97
CA ARG A 40 -11.71 6.01 8.17
C ARG A 40 -12.97 6.84 7.92
N VAL A 41 -12.86 7.93 7.15
CA VAL A 41 -14.02 8.74 6.74
C VAL A 41 -15.00 7.90 5.90
N LYS A 42 -14.50 7.15 4.92
CA LYS A 42 -15.34 6.27 4.09
C LYS A 42 -16.00 5.15 4.91
N LEU A 43 -15.28 4.59 5.88
CA LEU A 43 -15.83 3.59 6.79
C LEU A 43 -16.94 4.16 7.68
N THR A 44 -16.76 5.39 8.18
CA THR A 44 -17.81 6.07 8.95
C THR A 44 -19.03 6.37 8.09
N ALA A 45 -18.83 6.87 6.86
CA ALA A 45 -19.93 7.05 5.91
C ALA A 45 -20.66 5.73 5.64
N ALA A 46 -19.94 4.63 5.43
CA ALA A 46 -20.54 3.31 5.24
C ALA A 46 -21.43 2.87 6.42
N ALA A 47 -21.04 3.19 7.66
CA ALA A 47 -21.88 2.93 8.83
C ALA A 47 -23.13 3.81 8.87
N LEU A 48 -22.98 5.11 8.60
CA LEU A 48 -24.07 6.08 8.66
C LEU A 48 -25.10 5.91 7.53
N ASP A 49 -24.64 5.63 6.32
CA ASP A 49 -25.50 5.43 5.14
C ASP A 49 -26.32 4.13 5.24
N ASN A 50 -25.92 3.21 6.11
CA ASN A 50 -26.56 1.91 6.31
C ASN A 50 -27.11 1.75 7.74
N LEU A 51 -27.48 2.86 8.39
CA LEU A 51 -28.12 2.82 9.71
C LEU A 51 -29.36 1.91 9.68
N GLY A 52 -29.43 0.97 10.62
CA GLY A 52 -30.50 -0.04 10.69
C GLY A 52 -30.26 -1.30 9.85
N ASN A 53 -29.21 -1.35 9.02
CA ASN A 53 -28.81 -2.55 8.28
C ASN A 53 -27.33 -2.91 8.53
N PRO A 54 -27.02 -3.62 9.64
CA PRO A 54 -25.65 -3.92 10.02
C PRO A 54 -24.94 -4.84 9.01
N GLN A 55 -25.67 -5.73 8.32
CA GLN A 55 -25.08 -6.58 7.28
C GLN A 55 -24.59 -5.74 6.09
N ALA A 56 -25.38 -4.77 5.64
CA ALA A 56 -25.00 -3.87 4.55
C ALA A 56 -23.82 -2.97 4.93
N ALA A 57 -23.84 -2.39 6.14
CA ALA A 57 -22.72 -1.60 6.67
C ALA A 57 -21.42 -2.42 6.72
N ARG A 58 -21.49 -3.65 7.25
CA ARG A 58 -20.35 -4.58 7.31
C ARG A 58 -19.83 -4.90 5.92
N LYS A 59 -20.70 -5.27 4.98
CA LYS A 59 -20.30 -5.59 3.60
C LYS A 59 -19.56 -4.40 2.97
N ARG A 60 -20.12 -3.19 3.08
CA ARG A 60 -19.50 -1.99 2.52
C ARG A 60 -18.15 -1.67 3.16
N ALA A 61 -18.02 -1.84 4.47
CA ALA A 61 -16.76 -1.66 5.17
C ALA A 61 -15.69 -2.67 4.69
N LEU A 62 -16.06 -3.94 4.54
CA LEU A 62 -15.16 -4.98 4.00
C LEU A 62 -14.69 -4.64 2.57
N ASP A 63 -15.60 -4.19 1.70
CA ASP A 63 -15.23 -3.79 0.33
C ASP A 63 -14.18 -2.67 0.31
N LEU A 64 -14.34 -1.67 1.19
CA LEU A 64 -13.39 -0.55 1.32
C LEU A 64 -12.01 -1.01 1.82
N LEU A 65 -11.98 -1.87 2.85
CA LEU A 65 -10.74 -2.41 3.42
C LEU A 65 -10.02 -3.32 2.42
N HIS A 66 -10.75 -4.18 1.72
CA HIS A 66 -10.20 -5.00 0.63
C HIS A 66 -9.60 -4.16 -0.49
N GLY A 67 -10.29 -3.08 -0.89
CA GLY A 67 -9.77 -2.15 -1.89
C GLY A 67 -8.46 -1.48 -1.45
N ALA A 68 -8.35 -1.08 -0.18
CA ALA A 68 -7.13 -0.51 0.37
C ALA A 68 -5.98 -1.52 0.38
N MET A 69 -6.22 -2.74 0.85
CA MET A 69 -5.24 -3.82 0.83
C MET A 69 -4.78 -4.17 -0.59
N PHE A 70 -5.73 -4.26 -1.54
CA PHE A 70 -5.42 -4.59 -2.93
C PHE A 70 -4.53 -3.52 -3.56
N ARG A 71 -4.85 -2.23 -3.37
CA ARG A 71 -4.01 -1.14 -3.84
C ARG A 71 -2.59 -1.21 -3.26
N GLY A 72 -2.47 -1.43 -1.95
CA GLY A 72 -1.17 -1.55 -1.30
C GLY A 72 -0.32 -2.69 -1.89
N ARG A 73 -0.93 -3.86 -2.12
CA ARG A 73 -0.25 -5.00 -2.77
C ARG A 73 0.16 -4.70 -4.21
N MET A 74 -0.68 -4.03 -5.00
CA MET A 74 -0.33 -3.67 -6.38
C MET A 74 0.88 -2.72 -6.42
N ILE A 75 0.92 -1.73 -5.54
CA ILE A 75 2.07 -0.81 -5.43
C ILE A 75 3.32 -1.55 -4.96
N ALA A 76 3.19 -2.48 -4.00
CA ALA A 76 4.29 -3.33 -3.56
C ALA A 76 4.89 -4.14 -4.73
N GLN A 77 4.02 -4.79 -5.50
CA GLN A 77 4.38 -5.60 -6.65
C GLN A 77 5.06 -4.76 -7.73
N GLU A 78 4.50 -3.60 -8.07
CA GLU A 78 5.08 -2.69 -9.07
C GLU A 78 6.48 -2.24 -8.65
N ARG A 79 6.66 -1.87 -7.37
CA ARG A 79 7.97 -1.47 -6.84
C ARG A 79 8.97 -2.62 -6.89
N LEU A 80 8.56 -3.83 -6.52
CA LEU A 80 9.42 -5.01 -6.60
C LEU A 80 9.85 -5.28 -8.05
N GLN A 81 8.93 -5.18 -9.01
CA GLN A 81 9.23 -5.33 -10.45
C GLN A 81 10.17 -4.24 -10.98
N GLN A 82 10.13 -3.04 -10.40
CA GLN A 82 11.07 -1.94 -10.69
C GLN A 82 12.44 -2.11 -10.01
N GLY A 83 12.66 -3.21 -9.29
CA GLY A 83 13.93 -3.53 -8.64
C GLY A 83 14.05 -3.02 -7.20
N ALA A 84 12.93 -2.82 -6.50
CA ALA A 84 12.95 -2.62 -5.05
C ALA A 84 13.53 -3.85 -4.34
N ASP A 85 14.08 -3.63 -3.16
CA ASP A 85 14.53 -4.71 -2.29
C ASP A 85 13.33 -5.50 -1.74
N GLY A 86 13.51 -6.83 -1.58
CA GLY A 86 12.47 -7.71 -1.06
C GLY A 86 12.10 -7.34 0.38
N LEU A 87 13.07 -6.95 1.19
CA LEU A 87 12.84 -6.51 2.57
C LEU A 87 12.10 -5.17 2.63
N ASP A 88 12.38 -4.24 1.72
CA ASP A 88 11.64 -2.98 1.58
C ASP A 88 10.18 -3.24 1.19
N THR A 89 9.96 -4.19 0.29
CA THR A 89 8.62 -4.63 -0.14
C THR A 89 7.84 -5.27 1.02
N ALA A 90 8.49 -6.14 1.79
CA ALA A 90 7.92 -6.76 2.99
C ALA A 90 7.50 -5.71 4.04
N ARG A 91 8.34 -4.69 4.26
CA ARG A 91 8.02 -3.57 5.15
C ARG A 91 6.84 -2.74 4.66
N LEU A 92 6.76 -2.49 3.36
CA LEU A 92 5.63 -1.78 2.76
C LEU A 92 4.32 -2.56 2.95
N LEU A 93 4.34 -3.89 2.75
CA LEU A 93 3.17 -4.73 2.98
C LEU A 93 2.75 -4.75 4.46
N SER A 94 3.70 -4.83 5.39
CA SER A 94 3.41 -4.68 6.82
C SER A 94 2.77 -3.33 7.14
N ALA A 95 3.31 -2.22 6.62
CA ALA A 95 2.75 -0.89 6.86
C ALA A 95 1.34 -0.71 6.26
N VAL A 96 1.07 -1.33 5.10
CA VAL A 96 -0.27 -1.40 4.51
C VAL A 96 -1.24 -2.13 5.45
N GLN A 97 -0.80 -3.24 6.04
CA GLN A 97 -1.61 -4.00 6.98
C GLN A 97 -1.91 -3.20 8.25
N ASP A 98 -0.93 -2.45 8.78
CA ASP A 98 -1.10 -1.59 9.96
C ASP A 98 -2.19 -0.53 9.74
N GLU A 99 -2.19 0.15 8.60
CA GLU A 99 -3.23 1.16 8.28
C GLU A 99 -4.63 0.54 8.18
N VAL A 100 -4.74 -0.63 7.55
CA VAL A 100 -6.02 -1.32 7.38
C VAL A 100 -6.54 -1.84 8.72
N ILE A 101 -5.69 -2.43 9.55
CA ILE A 101 -6.06 -2.92 10.88
C ILE A 101 -6.44 -1.75 11.79
N SER A 102 -5.69 -0.65 11.77
CA SER A 102 -6.02 0.52 12.57
C SER A 102 -7.37 1.13 12.15
N ALA A 103 -7.63 1.25 10.84
CA ALA A 103 -8.92 1.74 10.36
C ALA A 103 -10.09 0.80 10.70
N LEU A 104 -9.87 -0.52 10.63
CA LEU A 104 -10.85 -1.53 11.04
C LEU A 104 -11.12 -1.48 12.54
N TYR A 105 -10.08 -1.32 13.37
CA TYR A 105 -10.19 -1.18 14.81
C TYR A 105 -11.06 0.03 15.17
N ASP A 106 -10.78 1.19 14.57
CA ASP A 106 -11.56 2.41 14.79
C ASP A 106 -13.03 2.22 14.38
N PHE A 107 -13.27 1.63 13.21
CA PHE A 107 -14.62 1.33 12.74
C PHE A 107 -15.37 0.40 13.70
N THR A 108 -14.70 -0.66 14.16
CA THR A 108 -15.29 -1.68 15.03
C THR A 108 -15.65 -1.11 16.39
N THR A 109 -14.73 -0.38 17.02
CA THR A 109 -14.94 0.23 18.34
C THR A 109 -15.95 1.38 18.30
N THR A 110 -16.09 2.08 17.17
CA THR A 110 -17.01 3.23 17.04
C THR A 110 -18.42 2.85 16.60
N HIS A 111 -18.57 1.87 15.70
CA HIS A 111 -19.83 1.61 15.01
C HIS A 111 -20.41 0.22 15.25
N VAL A 112 -19.58 -0.78 15.58
CA VAL A 112 -20.02 -2.16 15.78
C VAL A 112 -20.20 -2.47 17.26
N HIS A 113 -19.16 -2.22 18.06
CA HIS A 113 -19.15 -2.43 19.50
C HIS A 113 -19.15 -1.08 20.21
N ARG A 114 -20.30 -0.38 20.17
CA ARG A 114 -20.50 0.85 20.94
C ARG A 114 -20.65 0.53 22.43
N ALA A 115 -19.54 0.47 23.16
CA ALA A 115 -19.58 0.52 24.61
C ALA A 115 -20.06 1.92 25.04
N ARG A 116 -21.35 2.07 25.39
CA ARG A 116 -21.90 3.36 25.85
C ARG A 116 -21.29 3.82 27.19
N ASN A 117 -20.66 2.90 27.92
CA ASN A 117 -19.96 3.19 29.16
C ASN A 117 -18.76 2.23 29.31
N PRO A 118 -17.65 2.46 28.57
CA PRO A 118 -16.56 1.50 28.45
C PRO A 118 -15.88 1.28 29.80
N THR A 119 -16.09 0.11 30.38
CA THR A 119 -15.32 -0.34 31.55
C THR A 119 -13.92 -0.78 31.10
N GLU A 120 -12.93 -0.82 32.01
CA GLU A 120 -11.58 -1.30 31.65
C GLU A 120 -11.59 -2.70 31.04
N ALA A 121 -12.58 -3.53 31.41
CA ALA A 121 -12.78 -4.87 30.89
C ALA A 121 -13.21 -4.94 29.40
N GLU A 122 -13.62 -3.82 28.79
CA GLU A 122 -14.10 -3.77 27.40
C GLU A 122 -13.07 -3.20 26.42
N ARG A 123 -11.84 -2.89 26.90
CA ARG A 123 -10.76 -2.38 26.06
C ARG A 123 -10.14 -3.51 25.24
N ILE A 124 -10.30 -3.44 23.93
CA ILE A 124 -9.71 -4.38 22.99
C ILE A 124 -8.31 -3.89 22.61
N ALA A 125 -7.31 -4.77 22.67
CA ALA A 125 -5.98 -4.53 22.12
C ALA A 125 -5.68 -5.53 20.99
N VAL A 126 -4.92 -5.09 19.99
CA VAL A 126 -4.47 -5.92 18.86
C VAL A 126 -2.95 -5.90 18.83
N MET A 127 -2.35 -7.09 18.79
CA MET A 127 -0.90 -7.24 18.69
C MET A 127 -0.54 -8.14 17.51
N ALA A 128 0.35 -7.65 16.66
CA ALA A 128 0.90 -8.43 15.56
C ALA A 128 2.05 -9.32 16.06
N THR A 129 2.08 -10.57 15.60
CA THR A 129 3.15 -11.53 15.91
C THR A 129 3.79 -12.04 14.61
N GLY A 130 4.87 -12.84 14.73
CA GLY A 130 5.54 -13.43 13.56
C GLY A 130 6.21 -12.40 12.64
N GLY A 131 6.28 -12.69 11.34
CA GLY A 131 6.93 -11.84 10.34
C GLY A 131 6.26 -10.46 10.21
N TYR A 132 4.93 -10.41 10.27
CA TYR A 132 4.17 -9.17 10.29
C TYR A 132 4.49 -8.31 11.51
N GLY A 133 4.50 -8.91 12.72
CA GLY A 133 4.84 -8.20 13.96
C GLY A 133 6.27 -7.64 14.00
N ARG A 134 7.18 -8.21 13.20
CA ARG A 134 8.56 -7.69 13.01
C ARG A 134 8.67 -6.68 11.86
N GLY A 135 7.56 -6.32 11.21
CA GLY A 135 7.54 -5.41 10.07
C GLY A 135 8.13 -6.01 8.79
N VAL A 136 8.18 -7.33 8.67
CA VAL A 136 8.78 -8.04 7.53
C VAL A 136 7.85 -9.15 7.05
N MET A 137 6.64 -8.77 6.67
CA MET A 137 5.66 -9.70 6.10
C MET A 137 6.24 -10.35 4.83
N ALA A 138 6.42 -11.67 4.87
CA ALA A 138 6.98 -12.50 3.80
C ALA A 138 5.94 -13.52 3.32
#